data_AF-A0A7K8N9V3-F1
#
_entry.id   AF-A0A7K8N9V3-F1
#
_cell.length_a   1.000
_cell.length_b   1.000
_cell.length_c   1.000
_cell.angle_alpha   90.00
_cell.angle_beta   90.00
_cell.angle_gamma   90.00
#
_symmetry.space_group_name_H-M   'P 1'
#
loop_
_entity.id
_entity.type
_entity.pdbx_description
1 polymer ?
#
loop_
_entity_poly.entity_id
_entity_poly.type
_entity_poly.pdbx_seq_one_letter_code
_entity_poly.pdbx_strand_id
1 'polypeptide(L)'
;IGQEPSLKSMLCKIRHEVVLLNDLLNKMETEVQQQEKLKNLLKELQKSAERYQNEACHLCENIPSCLPKPTQSCVTGLTMKCGEQAKVTEPECAKKSIKEPRFIKEAALITAEEFESVPA
;
A
#
# COMPACT_ATOMS: atom_id res chain seq x y z
N ILE A 1 36.40 38.22 40.08
CA ILE A 1 35.80 36.94 39.61
C ILE A 1 36.77 36.12 38.73
N GLY A 2 37.77 36.71 38.05
CA GLY A 2 38.64 35.97 37.12
C GLY A 2 39.98 35.45 37.63
N GLN A 3 40.29 35.50 38.94
CA GLN A 3 41.61 35.11 39.45
C GLN A 3 41.72 33.65 39.90
N GLU A 4 40.61 32.99 40.23
CA GLU A 4 40.63 31.59 40.67
C GLU A 4 40.63 30.63 39.45
N PRO A 5 41.67 29.79 39.27
CA PRO A 5 41.79 28.90 38.11
C PRO A 5 40.65 27.88 37.96
N SER A 6 40.14 27.37 39.08
CA SER A 6 39.02 26.42 39.16
C SER A 6 37.72 27.03 38.61
N LEU A 7 37.39 28.26 39.04
CA LEU A 7 36.20 29.00 38.61
C LEU A 7 36.27 29.32 37.11
N LYS A 8 37.45 29.71 36.61
CA LYS A 8 37.67 29.94 35.18
C LYS A 8 37.43 28.68 34.36
N SER A 9 37.93 27.53 34.82
CA SER A 9 37.69 26.23 34.17
C SER A 9 36.20 25.85 34.15
N MET A 10 35.50 26.04 35.27
CA MET A 10 34.05 25.80 35.34
C MET A 10 33.28 26.70 34.37
N LEU A 11 33.60 27.99 34.30
CA LEU A 11 32.95 28.91 33.35
C LEU A 11 33.21 28.54 31.89
N CYS A 12 34.42 28.04 31.56
CA CYS A 12 34.69 27.51 30.22
C CYS A 12 33.82 26.28 29.93
N LYS A 13 33.72 25.33 30.87
CA LYS A 13 32.86 24.15 30.71
C LYS A 13 31.40 24.55 30.50
N ILE A 14 30.87 25.43 31.34
CA ILE A 14 29.49 25.93 31.21
C ILE A 14 29.27 26.55 29.83
N ARG A 15 30.21 27.34 29.32
CA ARG A 15 30.12 27.91 27.98
C ARG A 15 30.04 26.82 26.91
N HIS A 16 30.89 25.80 26.99
CA HIS A 16 30.87 24.69 26.03
C HIS A 16 29.56 23.92 26.08
N GLU A 17 29.06 23.58 27.27
CA GLU A 17 27.78 22.89 27.44
C GLU A 17 26.60 23.70 26.91
N VAL A 18 26.59 25.02 27.11
CA VAL A 18 25.54 25.91 26.57
C VAL A 18 25.55 25.91 25.03
N VAL A 19 26.73 25.93 24.41
CA VAL A 19 26.85 25.83 22.95
C VAL A 19 26.34 24.48 22.45
N LEU A 20 26.75 23.38 23.10
CA LEU A 20 26.28 22.03 22.73
C LEU A 20 24.75 21.89 22.89
N LEU A 21 24.19 22.44 23.97
CA LEU A 21 22.75 22.45 24.21
C LEU A 21 22.02 23.21 23.12
N ASN A 22 22.52 24.39 22.72
CA ASN A 22 21.93 25.18 21.65
C ASN A 22 21.93 24.42 20.31
N ASP A 23 23.02 23.75 19.97
CA ASP A 23 23.11 22.94 18.75
C ASP A 23 22.16 21.75 18.78
N LEU A 24 22.00 21.11 19.95
CA LEU A 24 21.05 20.03 20.14
C LEU A 24 19.60 20.51 20.00
N LEU A 25 19.26 21.67 20.57
CA LEU A 25 17.94 22.28 20.45
C LEU A 25 17.61 22.62 18.99
N ASN A 26 18.56 23.18 18.25
CA ASN A 26 18.38 23.45 16.82
C ASN A 26 18.10 22.17 16.03
N LYS A 27 18.85 21.09 16.30
CA LYS A 27 18.59 19.78 15.67
C LYS A 27 17.20 19.25 16.02
N MET A 28 16.80 19.32 17.28
CA MET A 28 15.48 18.89 17.73
C MET A 28 14.38 19.68 17.03
N GLU A 29 14.51 21.00 16.89
CA GLU A 29 13.54 21.83 16.17
C GLU A 29 13.40 21.38 14.70
N THR A 30 14.52 21.14 14.00
CA THR A 30 14.47 20.65 12.61
C THR A 30 13.81 19.28 12.49
N GLU A 31 14.06 18.38 13.43
CA GLU A 31 13.45 17.05 13.47
C GLU A 31 11.94 17.14 13.69
N VAL A 32 11.49 17.97 14.62
CA VAL A 32 10.06 18.20 14.88
C VAL A 32 9.35 18.74 13.64
N GLN A 33 9.94 19.71 12.95
CA GLN A 33 9.39 20.23 11.70
C GLN A 33 9.31 19.15 10.60
N GLN A 34 10.31 18.29 10.51
CA GLN A 34 10.32 17.19 9.55
C GLN A 34 9.23 16.15 9.87
N GLN A 35 9.06 15.80 11.15
CA GLN A 35 8.01 14.90 11.61
C GLN A 35 6.61 15.45 11.30
N GLU A 36 6.40 16.76 11.46
CA GLU A 36 5.13 17.38 11.10
C GLU A 36 4.83 17.27 9.60
N LYS A 37 5.82 17.52 8.74
CA LYS A 37 5.69 17.32 7.30
C LYS A 37 5.32 15.87 6.99
N LEU A 38 6.06 14.91 7.54
CA LEU A 38 5.81 13.48 7.32
C LEU A 38 4.41 13.08 7.77
N LYS A 39 3.94 13.56 8.93
CA LYS A 39 2.57 13.35 9.43
C LYS A 39 1.52 13.82 8.42
N ASN A 40 1.72 14.99 7.82
CA ASN A 40 0.78 15.53 6.83
C ASN A 40 0.78 14.70 5.55
N LEU A 41 1.97 14.30 5.05
CA LEU A 41 2.09 13.38 3.91
C LEU A 41 1.39 12.04 4.17
N LEU A 42 1.56 11.45 5.36
CA LEU A 42 0.89 10.21 5.75
C LEU A 42 -0.63 10.34 5.77
N LYS A 43 -1.17 11.47 6.24
CA LYS A 43 -2.61 11.72 6.20
C LYS A 43 -3.15 11.78 4.78
N GLU A 44 -2.46 12.45 3.87
CA GLU A 44 -2.88 12.51 2.46
C GLU A 44 -2.77 11.15 1.77
N LEU A 45 -1.72 10.37 2.07
CA LEU A 45 -1.58 9.01 1.59
C LEU A 45 -2.74 8.13 2.08
N GLN A 46 -3.08 8.20 3.38
CA GLN A 46 -4.21 7.48 3.95
C GLN A 46 -5.52 7.80 3.23
N LYS A 47 -5.84 9.10 3.06
CA LYS A 47 -7.04 9.53 2.31
C LYS A 47 -7.04 8.97 0.89
N SER A 48 -5.89 8.96 0.22
CA SER A 48 -5.79 8.41 -1.14
C SER A 48 -6.05 6.90 -1.17
N ALA A 49 -5.49 6.15 -0.22
CA ALA A 49 -5.67 4.71 -0.10
C ALA A 49 -7.14 4.34 0.20
N GLU A 50 -7.79 5.08 1.10
CA GLU A 50 -9.22 4.90 1.40
C GLU A 50 -10.10 5.13 0.15
N ARG A 51 -9.79 6.14 -0.66
CA ARG A 51 -10.50 6.37 -1.94
C ARG A 51 -10.32 5.21 -2.91
N TYR A 52 -9.09 4.74 -3.11
CA TYR A 52 -8.83 3.61 -4.02
C TYR A 52 -9.48 2.32 -3.53
N GLN A 53 -9.46 2.07 -2.23
CA GLN A 53 -10.15 0.94 -1.64
C GLN A 53 -11.65 1.01 -1.91
N ASN A 54 -12.27 2.17 -1.68
CA ASN A 54 -13.71 2.35 -1.93
C ASN A 54 -14.07 2.18 -3.41
N GLU A 55 -13.26 2.73 -4.33
CA GLU A 55 -13.43 2.53 -5.76
C GLU A 55 -13.32 1.06 -6.16
N ALA A 56 -12.31 0.35 -5.66
CA ALA A 56 -12.14 -1.08 -5.90
C ALA A 56 -13.33 -1.89 -5.33
N CYS A 57 -13.84 -1.53 -4.15
CA CYS A 57 -15.04 -2.15 -3.58
C CYS A 57 -16.25 -1.96 -4.50
N HIS A 58 -16.51 -0.73 -4.97
CA HIS A 58 -17.61 -0.46 -5.90
C HIS A 58 -17.46 -1.24 -7.21
N LEU A 59 -16.26 -1.33 -7.78
CA LEU A 59 -16.01 -2.13 -8.98
C LEU A 59 -16.32 -3.61 -8.74
N CYS A 60 -15.91 -4.17 -7.60
CA CYS A 60 -16.19 -5.55 -7.22
C CYS A 60 -17.69 -5.83 -7.01
N GLU A 61 -18.43 -4.88 -6.43
CA GLU A 61 -19.88 -5.02 -6.19
C GLU A 61 -20.70 -4.93 -7.48
N ASN A 62 -20.21 -4.20 -8.49
CA ASN A 62 -20.94 -3.89 -9.72
C ASN A 62 -20.53 -4.75 -10.92
N ILE A 63 -19.85 -5.89 -10.70
CA ILE A 63 -19.48 -6.82 -11.77
C ILE A 63 -20.76 -7.45 -12.37
N PRO A 64 -21.04 -7.30 -13.68
CA PRO A 64 -22.21 -7.90 -14.30
C PRO A 64 -22.21 -9.43 -14.20
N SER A 65 -23.36 -9.99 -13.85
CA SER A 65 -23.55 -11.45 -13.67
C SER A 65 -23.40 -12.28 -14.95
N CYS A 66 -23.42 -11.61 -16.11
CA CYS A 66 -23.20 -12.22 -17.41
C CYS A 66 -21.71 -12.46 -17.74
N LEU A 67 -20.78 -11.91 -16.94
CA LEU A 67 -19.36 -12.10 -17.16
C LEU A 67 -18.91 -13.49 -16.67
N PRO A 68 -17.97 -14.14 -17.38
CA PRO A 68 -17.38 -15.39 -16.91
C PRO A 68 -16.70 -15.16 -15.56
N LYS A 69 -16.98 -16.06 -14.60
CA LYS A 69 -16.43 -15.94 -13.24
C LYS A 69 -14.91 -15.99 -13.28
N PRO A 70 -14.21 -15.10 -12.55
CA PRO A 70 -12.75 -15.14 -12.49
C PRO A 70 -12.26 -16.52 -12.03
N THR A 71 -11.25 -17.04 -12.71
CA THR A 71 -10.52 -18.24 -12.29
C THR A 71 -9.88 -17.98 -10.92
N GLN A 72 -9.87 -19.00 -10.06
CA GLN A 72 -9.48 -18.93 -8.64
C GLN A 72 -8.09 -18.30 -8.40
N SER A 73 -7.20 -18.28 -9.40
CA SER A 73 -5.90 -17.60 -9.36
C SER A 73 -5.98 -16.08 -9.19
N CYS A 74 -7.06 -15.42 -9.64
CA CYS A 74 -7.25 -13.97 -9.51
C CYS A 74 -7.97 -13.58 -8.20
N VAL A 75 -8.69 -14.54 -7.59
CA VAL A 75 -9.59 -14.29 -6.46
C VAL A 75 -8.84 -14.16 -5.13
N THR A 76 -7.66 -14.77 -5.02
CA THR A 76 -6.87 -14.78 -3.78
C THR A 76 -6.39 -13.39 -3.35
N GLY A 77 -6.28 -12.42 -4.28
CA GLY A 77 -5.90 -11.03 -3.97
C GLY A 77 -7.06 -10.04 -3.80
N LEU A 78 -8.25 -10.38 -4.35
CA LEU A 78 -9.41 -9.47 -4.38
C LEU A 78 -10.42 -9.73 -3.25
N THR A 79 -10.32 -10.86 -2.56
CA THR A 79 -11.25 -11.22 -1.49
C THR A 79 -10.82 -10.62 -0.14
N MET A 80 -10.59 -9.31 -0.11
CA MET A 80 -10.65 -8.57 1.16
C MET A 80 -12.12 -8.18 1.31
N LYS A 81 -12.89 -9.02 2.01
CA LYS A 81 -14.26 -8.67 2.42
C LYS A 81 -14.21 -7.31 3.11
N CYS A 82 -14.86 -6.33 2.53
CA CYS A 82 -15.09 -5.02 3.13
C CYS A 82 -16.02 -5.24 4.34
N GLY A 83 -15.42 -5.49 5.52
CA GLY A 83 -16.11 -5.80 6.76
C GLY A 83 -15.37 -6.82 7.63
N GLU A 84 -14.73 -6.31 8.68
CA GLU A 84 -14.32 -6.96 9.93
C GLU A 84 -13.34 -8.17 9.95
N GLN A 85 -12.31 -7.95 10.79
CA GLN A 85 -11.38 -8.85 11.47
C GLN A 85 -11.32 -10.36 11.14
N ALA A 86 -10.08 -10.77 10.87
CA ALA A 86 -9.37 -11.92 11.45
C ALA A 86 -10.10 -13.27 11.56
N LYS A 87 -9.66 -14.25 10.76
CA LYS A 87 -9.03 -15.47 11.28
C LYS A 87 -8.30 -16.21 10.16
N VAL A 88 -7.02 -16.46 10.37
CA VAL A 88 -6.25 -17.46 9.62
C VAL A 88 -6.85 -18.81 9.97
N THR A 89 -7.46 -19.48 9.01
CA THR A 89 -7.66 -20.94 9.06
C THR A 89 -7.65 -21.44 7.61
N GLU A 90 -6.55 -22.09 7.26
CA GLU A 90 -6.39 -22.87 6.04
C GLU A 90 -7.37 -24.06 6.08
N PRO A 91 -8.10 -24.39 5.00
CA PRO A 91 -8.71 -25.71 4.90
C PRO A 91 -8.02 -26.57 3.83
N GLU A 92 -7.65 -27.74 4.31
CA GLU A 92 -7.13 -28.91 3.61
C GLU A 92 -7.85 -29.25 2.30
N CYS A 93 -7.02 -29.81 1.42
CA CYS A 93 -7.34 -30.48 0.18
C CYS A 93 -8.37 -31.60 0.37
N ALA A 94 -9.54 -31.52 -0.29
CA ALA A 94 -10.36 -32.70 -0.54
C ALA A 94 -11.43 -32.51 -1.62
N LYS A 95 -11.41 -33.47 -2.56
CA LYS A 95 -12.53 -34.06 -3.31
C LYS A 95 -12.93 -33.41 -4.64
N LYS A 96 -12.36 -34.02 -5.69
CA LYS A 96 -12.81 -34.05 -7.09
C LYS A 96 -14.32 -34.21 -7.18
N SER A 97 -15.00 -33.30 -7.88
CA SER A 97 -16.34 -33.55 -8.43
C SER A 97 -16.23 -33.71 -9.94
N ILE A 98 -16.67 -34.86 -10.42
CA ILE A 98 -16.81 -35.21 -11.82
C ILE A 98 -17.85 -34.25 -12.42
N LYS A 99 -17.43 -33.42 -13.38
CA LYS A 99 -18.34 -32.58 -14.18
C LYS A 99 -18.27 -33.08 -15.63
N GLU A 100 -19.45 -33.35 -16.19
CA GLU A 100 -19.65 -33.77 -17.58
C GLU A 100 -18.84 -32.92 -18.57
N PRO A 101 -18.33 -33.53 -19.66
CA PRO A 101 -17.66 -32.77 -20.71
C PRO A 101 -18.71 -31.93 -21.45
N ARG A 102 -18.80 -30.64 -21.12
CA ARG A 102 -19.47 -29.67 -21.98
C ARG A 102 -18.60 -29.49 -23.22
N PHE A 103 -18.97 -30.11 -24.33
CA PHE A 103 -18.36 -29.90 -25.63
C PHE A 103 -18.66 -28.47 -26.09
N ILE A 104 -17.72 -27.56 -25.86
CA ILE A 104 -17.76 -26.23 -26.47
C ILE A 104 -17.36 -26.43 -27.93
N LYS A 105 -18.26 -26.10 -28.85
CA LYS A 105 -17.92 -26.07 -30.28
C LYS A 105 -17.01 -24.87 -30.50
N GLU A 106 -15.74 -25.15 -30.73
CA GLU A 106 -14.75 -24.15 -31.12
C GLU A 106 -15.19 -23.54 -32.46
N ALA A 107 -15.39 -22.23 -32.49
CA ALA A 107 -15.68 -21.51 -33.73
C ALA A 107 -14.37 -21.32 -34.48
N ALA A 108 -14.37 -21.63 -35.79
CA ALA A 108 -13.19 -21.43 -36.63
C ALA A 108 -12.78 -19.95 -36.59
N LEU A 109 -11.52 -19.70 -36.24
CA LEU A 109 -10.94 -18.37 -36.32
C LEU A 109 -10.65 -18.04 -37.78
N ILE A 110 -11.02 -16.83 -38.19
CA ILE A 110 -10.72 -16.32 -39.53
C ILE A 110 -9.20 -16.23 -39.67
N THR A 111 -8.67 -16.81 -40.73
CA THR A 111 -7.24 -16.77 -41.04
C THR A 111 -6.86 -15.39 -41.57
N ALA A 112 -5.59 -14.99 -41.39
CA ALA A 112 -5.13 -13.67 -41.83
C ALA A 112 -5.36 -13.45 -43.35
N GLU A 113 -5.22 -14.51 -44.14
CA GLU A 113 -5.46 -14.50 -45.59
C GLU A 113 -6.94 -14.24 -45.94
N GLU A 114 -7.88 -14.79 -45.18
CA GLU A 114 -9.31 -14.53 -45.36
C GLU A 114 -9.67 -13.08 -44.99
N PHE A 115 -9.02 -12.50 -43.98
CA PHE A 115 -9.28 -11.12 -43.56
C PHE A 115 -8.81 -10.09 -44.60
N GLU A 116 -7.72 -10.36 -45.31
CA GLU A 116 -7.21 -9.47 -46.37
C GLU A 116 -8.10 -9.42 -47.63
N SER A 117 -9.00 -10.40 -47.79
CA SER A 117 -9.95 -10.43 -48.91
C SER A 117 -11.17 -9.52 -48.72
N VAL A 118 -11.33 -8.91 -47.54
CA VAL A 118 -12.45 -8.01 -47.23
C VAL A 118 -12.15 -6.61 -47.78
N PRO A 119 -12.96 -6.07 -48.71
CA PRO A 119 -12.78 -4.71 -49.22
C PRO A 119 -12.97 -3.67 -48.12
N ALA A 120 -12.15 -2.61 -48.15
CA ALA A 120 -12.23 -1.48 -47.22
C ALA A 120 -13.49 -0.62 -47.41
#